data_AF-A0A5J6Z471-F1
#
_entry.id   AF-A0A5J6Z471-F1
#
_cell.length_a   1.000
_cell.length_b   1.000
_cell.length_c   1.000
_cell.angle_alpha   90.00
_cell.angle_beta   90.00
_cell.angle_gamma   90.00
#
_symmetry.space_group_name_H-M   'P 1'
#
loop_
_entity.id
_entity.type
_entity.pdbx_description
1 polymer ?
#
loop_
_entity_poly.entity_id
_entity_poly.type
_entity_poly.pdbx_seq_one_letter_code
_entity_poly.pdbx_strand_id
1 'polypeptide(L)'
;MARQWAHAVDEARAVGQLIVLMQWDGLPDTPGETFGKGWTLHPDFRVEAGDLPVRAGLPDAFWHTDLAAELHARAVREVVLLALPGVPELAATAQAAQEAGFTVRVLDVLIPV
;
A
#
# COMPACT_ATOMS: atom_id res chain seq x y z
N MET A 1 13.77 -2.97 8.91
CA MET A 1 12.71 -2.83 7.90
C MET A 1 11.39 -2.40 8.52
N ALA A 2 10.63 -3.29 9.20
CA ALA A 2 9.29 -2.97 9.72
C ALA A 2 9.22 -1.71 10.60
N ARG A 3 10.18 -1.52 11.53
CA ARG A 3 10.21 -0.33 12.40
C ARG A 3 10.45 1.00 11.66
N GLN A 4 11.27 1.01 10.62
CA GLN A 4 11.53 2.24 9.85
C GLN A 4 10.34 2.60 8.97
N TRP A 5 9.68 1.59 8.42
CA TRP A 5 8.45 1.76 7.66
C TRP A 5 7.29 2.25 8.54
N ALA A 6 7.13 1.65 9.73
CA ALA A 6 6.16 2.12 10.72
C ALA A 6 6.41 3.59 11.09
N HIS A 7 7.67 3.97 11.31
CA HIS A 7 8.03 5.37 11.55
C HIS A 7 7.63 6.30 10.38
N ALA A 8 7.91 5.91 9.13
CA ALA A 8 7.51 6.70 7.97
C ALA A 8 5.98 6.86 7.86
N VAL A 9 5.23 5.80 8.17
CA VAL A 9 3.75 5.85 8.23
C VAL A 9 3.28 6.77 9.36
N ASP A 10 3.91 6.71 10.54
CA ASP A 10 3.57 7.57 11.67
C ASP A 10 3.86 9.06 11.37
N GLU A 11 4.99 9.36 10.70
CA GLU A 11 5.32 10.71 10.26
C GLU A 11 4.31 11.23 9.23
N ALA A 12 3.93 10.40 8.26
CA ALA A 12 2.91 10.73 7.27
C ALA A 12 1.56 11.03 7.94
N ARG A 13 1.14 10.20 8.91
CA ARG A 13 -0.07 10.45 9.72
C ARG A 13 0.01 11.74 10.51
N ALA A 14 1.15 12.02 11.14
CA ALA A 14 1.32 13.20 11.99
C ALA A 14 1.13 14.53 11.22
N VAL A 15 1.40 14.54 9.91
CA VAL A 15 1.18 15.70 9.03
C VAL A 15 -0.13 15.63 8.24
N GLY A 16 -1.01 14.66 8.56
CA GLY A 16 -2.33 14.52 7.97
C GLY A 16 -2.34 13.95 6.55
N GLN A 17 -1.30 13.23 6.14
CA GLN A 17 -1.35 12.48 4.88
C GLN A 17 -2.32 11.30 4.99
N LEU A 18 -2.97 10.99 3.87
CA LEU A 18 -3.81 9.80 3.77
C LEU A 18 -2.93 8.54 3.72
N ILE A 19 -3.14 7.63 4.65
CA ILE A 19 -2.51 6.30 4.60
C ILE A 19 -3.44 5.33 3.90
N VAL A 20 -2.93 4.66 2.86
CA VAL A 20 -3.60 3.56 2.17
C VAL A 20 -2.89 2.27 2.54
N LEU A 21 -3.62 1.31 3.13
CA LEU A 21 -3.09 0.00 3.45
C LEU A 21 -3.58 -1.01 2.41
N MET A 22 -2.66 -1.47 1.57
CA MET A 22 -2.94 -2.49 0.56
C MET A 22 -2.81 -3.90 1.14
N GLN A 23 -3.83 -4.72 0.92
CA GLN A 23 -3.84 -6.13 1.27
C GLN A 23 -4.24 -6.96 0.05
N TRP A 24 -3.31 -7.77 -0.45
CA TRP A 24 -3.52 -8.60 -1.62
C TRP A 24 -4.17 -9.92 -1.24
N ASP A 25 -5.10 -10.40 -2.05
CA ASP A 25 -5.63 -11.75 -1.87
C ASP A 25 -4.58 -12.81 -2.12
N GLY A 26 -4.53 -13.77 -1.21
CA GLY A 26 -3.65 -14.92 -1.33
C GLY A 26 -4.35 -16.10 -1.95
N LEU A 27 -3.57 -16.93 -2.64
CA LEU A 27 -4.05 -18.16 -3.22
C LEU A 27 -4.35 -19.21 -2.14
N PRO A 28 -5.32 -20.12 -2.38
CA PRO A 28 -5.56 -21.28 -1.52
C PRO A 28 -4.29 -22.10 -1.29
N ASP A 29 -4.15 -22.68 -0.09
CA ASP A 29 -3.03 -23.57 0.27
C ASP A 29 -1.64 -22.90 0.23
N THR A 30 -1.58 -21.55 0.29
CA THR A 30 -0.33 -20.79 0.40
C THR A 30 -0.16 -20.18 1.78
N PRO A 31 1.08 -19.87 2.23
CA PRO A 31 1.30 -19.20 3.51
C PRO A 31 0.53 -17.89 3.67
N GLY A 32 0.20 -17.21 2.57
CA GLY A 32 -0.54 -15.95 2.54
C GLY A 32 -2.00 -16.09 2.13
N GLU A 33 -2.59 -17.30 2.15
CA GLU A 33 -3.99 -17.55 1.76
C GLU A 33 -4.95 -16.56 2.42
N THR A 34 -5.89 -16.02 1.62
CA THR A 34 -6.89 -15.05 2.11
C THR A 34 -7.62 -15.57 3.35
N PHE A 35 -7.74 -14.71 4.36
CA PHE A 35 -8.29 -15.02 5.70
C PHE A 35 -7.43 -15.95 6.58
N GLY A 36 -6.28 -16.42 6.08
CA GLY A 36 -5.29 -17.16 6.86
C GLY A 36 -4.44 -16.25 7.76
N LYS A 37 -3.71 -16.86 8.70
CA LYS A 37 -2.84 -16.11 9.63
C LYS A 37 -1.74 -15.32 8.92
N GLY A 38 -1.16 -15.86 7.85
CA GLY A 38 -0.12 -15.16 7.10
C GLY A 38 -0.65 -14.04 6.19
N TRP A 39 -1.97 -13.95 6.02
CA TRP A 39 -2.62 -12.90 5.23
C TRP A 39 -2.92 -11.65 6.04
N THR A 40 -3.03 -11.75 7.37
CA THR A 40 -3.31 -10.58 8.22
C THR A 40 -2.18 -9.56 8.13
N LEU A 41 -2.53 -8.27 8.11
CA LEU A 41 -1.56 -7.18 8.18
C LEU A 41 -0.58 -7.38 9.34
N HIS A 42 0.69 -7.05 9.10
CA HIS A 42 1.71 -7.13 10.13
C HIS A 42 1.32 -6.26 11.34
N PRO A 43 1.57 -6.68 12.60
CA PRO A 43 1.08 -5.98 13.80
C PRO A 43 1.48 -4.51 13.94
N ASP A 44 2.56 -4.10 13.28
CA ASP A 44 3.05 -2.73 13.21
C ASP A 44 2.25 -1.83 12.24
N PHE A 45 1.44 -2.41 11.33
CA PHE A 45 0.62 -1.70 10.35
C PHE A 45 -0.85 -1.96 10.62
N ARG A 46 -1.37 -1.29 11.65
CA ARG A 46 -2.79 -1.31 11.99
C ARG A 46 -3.51 -0.22 11.21
N VAL A 47 -4.70 -0.55 10.73
CA VAL A 47 -5.63 0.43 10.16
C VAL A 47 -6.11 1.32 11.30
N GLU A 48 -5.91 2.63 11.15
CA GLU A 48 -6.33 3.66 12.09
C GLU A 48 -7.49 4.49 11.52
N ALA A 49 -8.09 5.32 12.37
CA ALA A 49 -9.17 6.21 11.96
C ALA A 49 -8.66 7.21 10.92
N GLY A 50 -9.26 7.22 9.72
CA GLY A 50 -8.86 8.07 8.60
C GLY A 50 -8.02 7.36 7.54
N ASP A 51 -7.48 6.18 7.85
CA ASP A 51 -6.80 5.35 6.87
C ASP A 51 -7.80 4.76 5.86
N LEU A 52 -7.29 4.38 4.69
CA LEU A 52 -8.03 3.69 3.64
C LEU A 52 -7.50 2.26 3.46
N PRO A 53 -8.14 1.23 4.05
CA PRO A 53 -7.81 -0.15 3.75
C PRO A 53 -8.34 -0.53 2.36
N VAL A 54 -7.49 -1.14 1.53
CA VAL A 54 -7.86 -1.58 0.19
C VAL A 54 -7.43 -3.02 -0.01
N ARG A 55 -8.34 -3.81 -0.57
CA ARG A 55 -8.12 -5.20 -0.92
C ARG A 55 -8.11 -5.36 -2.43
N ALA A 56 -7.15 -6.12 -2.95
CA ALA A 56 -7.00 -6.34 -4.38
C ALA A 56 -6.68 -7.81 -4.69
N GLY A 57 -7.22 -8.31 -5.81
CA GLY A 57 -7.10 -9.72 -6.22
C GLY A 57 -5.99 -10.00 -7.22
N LEU A 58 -5.38 -8.97 -7.79
CA LEU A 58 -4.34 -9.07 -8.81
C LEU A 58 -3.20 -8.11 -8.52
N PRO A 59 -1.99 -8.32 -9.07
CA PRO A 59 -0.85 -7.43 -8.86
C PRO A 59 -1.00 -6.06 -9.53
N ASP A 60 -1.88 -5.22 -9.00
CA ASP A 60 -2.10 -3.81 -9.30
C ASP A 60 -3.18 -3.28 -8.32
N ALA A 61 -2.85 -2.26 -7.54
CA ALA A 61 -3.74 -1.76 -6.50
C ALA A 61 -4.97 -1.05 -7.06
N PHE A 62 -4.91 -0.58 -8.31
CA PHE A 62 -5.96 0.17 -8.99
C PHE A 62 -6.88 -0.73 -9.81
N TRP A 63 -6.41 -1.93 -10.18
CA TRP A 63 -7.18 -2.84 -11.00
C TRP A 63 -8.39 -3.43 -10.25
N HIS A 64 -9.59 -3.18 -10.77
CA HIS A 64 -10.86 -3.59 -10.15
C HIS A 64 -11.03 -3.15 -8.68
N THR A 65 -10.44 -2.02 -8.31
CA THR A 65 -10.68 -1.36 -7.02
C THR A 65 -11.21 0.06 -7.22
N ASP A 66 -11.82 0.63 -6.19
CA ASP A 66 -12.24 2.03 -6.19
C ASP A 66 -11.09 3.00 -5.81
N LEU A 67 -9.84 2.52 -5.70
CA LEU A 67 -8.72 3.29 -5.18
C LEU A 67 -8.49 4.59 -5.96
N ALA A 68 -8.52 4.55 -7.29
CA ALA A 68 -8.36 5.76 -8.10
C ALA A 68 -9.43 6.80 -7.78
N ALA A 69 -10.70 6.37 -7.69
CA ALA A 69 -11.82 7.25 -7.44
C ALA A 69 -11.75 7.86 -6.03
N GLU A 70 -11.42 7.05 -5.01
CA GLU A 70 -11.23 7.49 -3.64
C GLU A 70 -10.12 8.54 -3.50
N LEU A 71 -8.98 8.32 -4.16
CA LEU A 71 -7.86 9.27 -4.14
C LEU A 71 -8.22 10.59 -4.83
N HIS A 72 -8.86 10.53 -6.00
CA HIS A 72 -9.30 11.74 -6.72
C HIS A 72 -10.37 12.52 -5.96
N ALA A 73 -11.34 11.84 -5.33
CA ALA A 73 -12.38 12.47 -4.52
C ALA A 73 -11.79 13.26 -3.33
N ARG A 74 -10.61 12.84 -2.85
CA ARG A 74 -9.84 13.49 -1.79
C ARG A 74 -8.80 14.49 -2.32
N ALA A 75 -8.82 14.78 -3.62
CA ALA A 75 -7.89 15.66 -4.32
C ALA A 75 -6.40 15.29 -4.16
N VAL A 76 -6.12 13.99 -4.00
CA VAL A 76 -4.74 13.47 -3.99
C VAL A 76 -4.12 13.65 -5.37
N ARG A 77 -2.86 14.07 -5.41
CA ARG A 77 -2.09 14.30 -6.65
C ARG A 77 -0.79 13.52 -6.71
N GLU A 78 -0.26 13.15 -5.55
CA GLU A 78 1.00 12.42 -5.40
C GLU A 78 0.72 11.19 -4.54
N VAL A 79 1.26 10.04 -4.98
CA VAL A 79 1.27 8.81 -4.20
C VAL A 79 2.71 8.40 -3.92
N VAL A 80 2.98 8.11 -2.66
CA VAL A 80 4.26 7.57 -2.21
C VAL A 80 4.06 6.09 -1.92
N LEU A 81 4.75 5.23 -2.65
CA LEU A 81 4.63 3.79 -2.55
C LEU A 81 5.71 3.23 -1.64
N LEU A 82 5.27 2.39 -0.69
CA LEU A 82 6.12 1.63 0.21
C LEU A 82 5.73 0.16 0.09
N ALA A 83 6.65 -0.69 -0.36
CA ALA A 83 6.37 -2.10 -0.65
C ALA A 83 7.57 -2.99 -0.32
N LEU A 84 7.30 -4.29 -0.13
CA LEU A 84 8.35 -5.28 0.12
C LEU A 84 9.34 -5.32 -1.05
N PRO A 85 10.64 -5.49 -0.81
CA PRO A 85 11.61 -5.57 -1.89
C PRO A 85 11.30 -6.75 -2.83
N GLY A 86 11.39 -6.51 -4.14
CA GLY A 86 11.27 -7.56 -5.16
C GLY A 86 9.86 -8.06 -5.45
N VAL A 87 8.82 -7.39 -4.93
CA VAL A 87 7.44 -7.78 -5.22
C VAL A 87 6.95 -7.22 -6.57
N PRO A 88 6.25 -8.03 -7.39
CA PRO A 88 5.76 -7.58 -8.71
C PRO A 88 4.72 -6.46 -8.62
N GLU A 89 3.96 -6.41 -7.51
CA GLU A 89 2.88 -5.46 -7.27
C GLU A 89 3.37 -4.00 -7.30
N LEU A 90 4.60 -3.74 -6.88
CA LEU A 90 5.15 -2.38 -6.81
C LEU A 90 5.23 -1.74 -8.20
N ALA A 91 5.79 -2.46 -9.18
CA ALA A 91 5.96 -1.93 -10.53
C ALA A 91 4.61 -1.72 -11.22
N ALA A 92 3.72 -2.71 -11.11
CA ALA A 92 2.40 -2.64 -11.72
C ALA A 92 1.55 -1.52 -11.09
N THR A 93 1.55 -1.40 -9.75
CA THR A 93 0.84 -0.33 -9.05
C THR A 93 1.40 1.05 -9.37
N ALA A 94 2.73 1.17 -9.50
CA ALA A 94 3.37 2.44 -9.87
C ALA A 94 2.95 2.87 -11.28
N GLN A 95 2.96 1.95 -12.24
CA GLN A 95 2.50 2.23 -13.60
C GLN A 95 1.02 2.62 -13.62
N ALA A 96 0.15 1.85 -12.97
CA ALA A 96 -1.28 2.13 -12.93
C ALA A 96 -1.59 3.48 -12.25
N ALA A 97 -0.86 3.85 -11.20
CA ALA A 97 -0.98 5.16 -10.57
C ALA A 97 -0.59 6.30 -11.53
N GLN A 98 0.46 6.13 -12.33
CA GLN A 98 0.85 7.13 -13.34
C GLN A 98 -0.21 7.26 -14.43
N GLU A 99 -0.74 6.14 -14.93
CA GLU A 99 -1.82 6.10 -15.92
C GLU A 99 -3.11 6.75 -15.38
N ALA A 100 -3.37 6.59 -14.08
CA ALA A 100 -4.46 7.27 -13.38
C ALA A 100 -4.20 8.77 -13.11
N GLY A 101 -3.03 9.31 -13.49
CA GLY A 101 -2.72 10.73 -13.41
C GLY A 101 -2.02 11.19 -12.13
N PHE A 102 -1.54 10.27 -11.28
CA PHE A 102 -0.81 10.62 -10.07
C PHE A 102 0.69 10.82 -10.35
N THR A 103 1.31 11.74 -9.61
CA THR A 103 2.77 11.76 -9.47
C THR A 103 3.17 10.60 -8.55
N VAL A 104 4.07 9.74 -8.99
CA VAL A 104 4.47 8.54 -8.24
C VAL A 104 5.89 8.66 -7.75
N ARG A 105 6.10 8.34 -6.47
CA ARG A 105 7.42 8.15 -5.87
C ARG A 105 7.46 6.82 -5.12
N VAL A 106 8.55 6.11 -5.26
CA VAL A 106 8.82 4.92 -4.44
C VAL A 106 9.70 5.34 -3.28
N LEU A 107 9.30 4.99 -2.06
CA LEU A 107 10.08 5.26 -0.87
C LEU A 107 11.05 4.10 -0.62
N ASP A 108 12.29 4.30 -1.04
CA ASP A 108 13.39 3.42 -0.67
C ASP A 108 13.85 3.75 0.75
N VAL A 109 13.36 2.99 1.72
CA VAL A 109 13.84 3.11 3.09
C VAL A 109 15.17 2.37 3.18
N LEU A 110 16.27 3.11 3.04
CA LEU A 110 17.65 2.60 3.09
C LEU A 110 17.82 1.66 4.30
N ILE A 111 18.27 0.43 4.02
CA ILE A 111 18.74 -0.51 5.03
C ILE A 111 20.13 -0.02 5.46
N PRO A 112 20.33 0.42 6.73
CA PRO A 112 21.70 0.47 7.24
C PRO A 112 22.14 -0.99 7.39
N VAL A 113 23.20 -1.34 6.65
CA VAL A 113 23.91 -2.62 6.75
C VAL A 113 24.55 -2.73 8.13
#